data_AF-A0AAV3WZU5-F1
#
_entry.id   AF-A0AAV3WZU5-F1
#
_cell.length_a   1.000
_cell.length_b   1.000
_cell.length_c   1.000
_cell.angle_alpha   90.00
_cell.angle_beta   90.00
_cell.angle_gamma   90.00
#
_symmetry.space_group_name_H-M   'P 1'
#
loop_
_entity.id
_entity.type
_entity.pdbx_description
1 polymer ?
#
loop_
_entity_poly.entity_id
_entity_poly.type
_entity_poly.pdbx_seq_one_letter_code
_entity_poly.pdbx_strand_id
1 'polypeptide(L)'
;MSRNRKISQTKSPNSYVYLIHEVGTNYYKIGITVNLNKRISQLQTGSANQLKYLHYIQISNRKEVEKALHTKYKTRRVRRNGEWFEFSNQEVKSVIGTMNAYKPKLTKTETELPQWVAIAAALIISLFLVAVFNHHQQWQPQQPNPVVPSW
;
A
#
# COMPACT_ATOMS: atom_id res chain seq x y z
N MET A 1 32.50 -5.07 -22.83
CA MET A 1 31.09 -5.32 -23.22
C MET A 1 30.23 -5.47 -21.96
N SER A 2 29.70 -4.36 -21.42
CA SER A 2 28.76 -4.42 -20.30
C SER A 2 27.35 -4.38 -20.85
N ARG A 3 26.56 -5.44 -20.63
CA ARG A 3 25.18 -5.53 -21.12
C ARG A 3 24.30 -4.63 -20.27
N ASN A 4 23.87 -3.51 -20.84
CA ASN A 4 22.76 -2.70 -20.33
C ASN A 4 21.50 -3.57 -20.28
N ARG A 5 21.19 -4.14 -19.12
CA ARG A 5 19.92 -4.81 -18.89
C ARG A 5 18.91 -3.71 -18.56
N LYS A 6 18.07 -3.34 -19.53
CA LYS A 6 16.79 -2.67 -19.25
C LYS A 6 16.12 -3.50 -18.14
N ILE A 7 15.99 -2.92 -16.95
CA ILE A 7 15.21 -3.51 -15.87
C ILE A 7 13.75 -3.40 -16.32
N SER A 8 13.33 -4.38 -17.11
CA SER A 8 11.93 -4.62 -17.37
C SER A 8 11.28 -4.86 -16.02
N GLN A 9 10.43 -3.92 -15.60
CA GLN A 9 9.50 -4.03 -14.48
C GLN A 9 8.50 -5.17 -14.79
N THR A 10 8.98 -6.41 -14.87
CA THR A 10 8.14 -7.59 -14.92
C THR A 10 7.55 -7.73 -13.52
N LYS A 11 6.22 -7.57 -13.44
CA LYS A 11 5.40 -7.73 -12.23
C LYS A 11 5.73 -9.08 -11.59
N SER A 12 6.66 -9.07 -10.65
CA SER A 12 7.10 -10.28 -9.95
C SER A 12 5.90 -10.77 -9.13
N PRO A 13 5.63 -12.08 -9.03
CA PRO A 13 4.55 -12.56 -8.19
C PRO A 13 4.75 -12.01 -6.77
N ASN A 14 3.71 -11.35 -6.26
CA ASN A 14 3.71 -10.72 -4.94
C ASN A 14 4.32 -11.69 -3.92
N SER A 15 5.46 -11.28 -3.39
CA SER A 15 6.36 -12.10 -2.61
C SER A 15 6.34 -11.57 -1.20
N TYR A 16 6.18 -12.45 -0.21
CA TYR A 16 5.94 -12.07 1.17
C TYR A 16 7.04 -12.59 2.09
N VAL A 17 7.39 -11.77 3.08
CA VAL A 17 8.05 -12.20 4.31
C VAL A 17 7.01 -12.09 5.43
N TYR A 18 6.85 -13.13 6.24
CA TYR A 18 5.82 -13.22 7.27
C TYR A 18 6.39 -13.55 8.64
N LEU A 19 5.58 -13.24 9.66
CA LEU A 19 5.71 -13.65 11.04
C LEU A 19 4.45 -14.43 11.43
N ILE A 20 4.59 -15.73 11.65
CA ILE A 20 3.52 -16.59 12.19
C ILE A 20 3.72 -16.71 13.70
N HIS A 21 2.63 -16.72 14.44
CA HIS A 21 2.55 -17.05 15.85
C HIS A 21 1.91 -18.43 16.02
N GLU A 22 2.51 -19.27 16.85
CA GLU A 22 1.87 -20.48 17.36
C GLU A 22 1.02 -20.11 18.59
N VAL A 23 -0.30 -20.21 18.45
CA VAL A 23 -1.24 -19.76 19.48
C VAL A 23 -1.05 -20.57 20.76
N GLY A 24 -0.98 -19.86 21.89
CA GLY A 24 -0.78 -20.46 23.21
C GLY A 24 0.69 -20.61 23.62
N THR A 25 1.64 -20.23 22.75
CA THR A 25 3.08 -20.27 23.06
C THR A 25 3.74 -18.91 22.82
N ASN A 26 5.03 -18.80 23.16
CA ASN A 26 5.87 -17.66 22.78
C ASN A 26 6.69 -17.96 21.51
N TYR A 27 6.25 -18.92 20.69
CA TYR A 27 6.96 -19.33 19.49
C TYR A 27 6.43 -18.67 18.23
N TYR A 28 7.39 -18.18 17.45
CA TYR A 28 7.14 -17.43 16.24
C TYR A 28 7.99 -17.95 15.10
N LYS A 29 7.44 -17.94 13.89
CA LYS A 29 8.14 -18.35 12.68
C LYS A 29 8.31 -17.17 11.74
N ILE A 30 9.55 -16.88 11.36
CA ILE A 30 9.88 -15.95 10.28
C ILE A 30 10.09 -16.77 9.02
N GLY A 31 9.30 -16.52 7.97
CA GLY A 31 9.43 -17.25 6.72
C GLY A 31 8.99 -16.45 5.50
N ILE A 32 9.16 -17.06 4.32
CA ILE A 32 8.75 -16.46 3.04
C ILE A 32 7.70 -17.28 2.29
N THR A 33 6.92 -16.61 1.44
CA THR A 33 5.98 -17.27 0.52
C THR A 33 5.61 -16.38 -0.67
N VAL A 34 5.03 -16.95 -1.71
CA VAL A 34 4.30 -16.21 -2.77
C VAL A 34 2.79 -16.28 -2.60
N ASN A 35 2.31 -17.14 -1.69
CA ASN A 35 0.90 -17.34 -1.38
C ASN A 35 0.75 -17.62 0.12
N LEU A 36 0.20 -16.65 0.87
CA LEU A 36 0.02 -16.74 2.32
C LEU A 36 -0.96 -17.86 2.69
N ASN A 37 -2.11 -17.93 2.02
CA ASN A 37 -3.17 -18.92 2.32
C ASN A 37 -2.67 -20.35 2.13
N LYS A 38 -2.03 -20.64 0.99
CA LYS A 38 -1.46 -21.98 0.73
C LYS A 38 -0.39 -22.34 1.77
N ARG A 39 0.45 -21.39 2.15
CA ARG A 39 1.57 -21.64 3.07
C ARG A 39 1.11 -21.92 4.49
N ILE A 40 0.17 -21.13 5.03
CA ILE A 40 -0.32 -21.37 6.39
C ILE A 40 -1.05 -22.71 6.50
N SER A 41 -1.87 -23.08 5.51
CA SER A 41 -2.52 -24.39 5.46
C SER A 41 -1.50 -25.54 5.44
N GLN A 42 -0.43 -25.43 4.63
CA GLN A 42 0.64 -26.43 4.59
C GLN A 42 1.44 -26.53 5.89
N LEU A 43 1.61 -25.44 6.62
CA LEU A 43 2.31 -25.46 7.91
C LEU A 43 1.42 -26.04 9.01
N GLN A 44 0.11 -25.74 8.96
CA GLN A 44 -0.86 -26.21 9.95
C GLN A 44 -0.98 -27.74 9.96
N THR A 45 -0.82 -28.42 8.82
CA THR A 45 -0.87 -29.89 8.78
C THR A 45 0.22 -30.57 9.62
N GLY A 46 1.32 -29.86 9.90
CA GLY A 46 2.43 -30.35 10.73
C GLY A 46 2.48 -29.75 12.13
N SER A 47 1.45 -29.01 12.56
CA SER A 47 1.40 -28.38 13.88
C SER A 47 0.09 -28.74 14.58
N ALA A 48 0.18 -29.23 15.82
CA ALA A 48 -0.98 -29.51 16.65
C ALA A 48 -1.68 -28.23 17.13
N ASN A 49 -0.91 -27.16 17.32
CA ASN A 49 -1.41 -25.86 17.76
C ASN A 49 -1.84 -25.02 16.56
N GLN A 50 -2.79 -24.11 16.77
CA GLN A 50 -3.23 -23.19 15.73
C GLN A 50 -2.11 -22.21 15.35
N LEU A 51 -1.85 -22.07 14.06
CA LEU A 51 -0.93 -21.08 13.51
C LEU A 51 -1.70 -19.87 13.01
N LYS A 52 -1.25 -18.66 13.36
CA LYS A 52 -1.83 -17.40 12.88
C LYS A 52 -0.76 -16.48 12.31
N TYR A 53 -1.07 -15.79 11.21
CA TYR A 53 -0.24 -14.68 10.78
C TYR A 53 -0.39 -13.53 11.77
N LEU A 54 0.72 -13.16 12.41
CA LEU A 54 0.77 -11.95 13.22
C LEU A 54 1.13 -10.73 12.36
N HIS A 55 2.02 -10.90 11.38
CA HIS A 55 2.41 -9.84 10.46
C HIS A 55 2.94 -10.40 9.13
N TYR A 56 2.87 -9.59 8.07
CA TYR A 56 3.55 -9.87 6.81
C TYR A 56 3.83 -8.57 6.03
N ILE A 57 4.85 -8.62 5.18
CA ILE A 57 5.22 -7.54 4.27
C ILE A 57 5.37 -8.08 2.85
N GLN A 58 4.95 -7.30 1.86
CA GLN A 58 5.15 -7.61 0.46
C GLN A 58 6.46 -6.97 -0.03
N ILE A 59 7.34 -7.78 -0.61
CA ILE A 59 8.68 -7.36 -1.00
C ILE A 59 9.27 -8.27 -2.09
N SER A 60 10.04 -7.70 -3.03
CA SER A 60 10.65 -8.45 -4.13
C SER A 60 11.88 -9.27 -3.68
N ASN A 61 12.74 -8.70 -2.84
CA ASN A 61 13.96 -9.34 -2.31
C ASN A 61 13.70 -10.13 -1.01
N ARG A 62 12.65 -10.98 -1.01
CA ARG A 62 12.17 -11.70 0.18
C ARG A 62 13.24 -12.60 0.83
N LYS A 63 14.11 -13.22 0.02
CA LYS A 63 15.14 -14.16 0.51
C LYS A 63 16.24 -13.42 1.28
N GLU A 64 16.65 -12.27 0.76
CA GLU A 64 17.64 -11.40 1.38
C GLU A 64 17.12 -10.87 2.72
N VAL A 65 15.86 -10.43 2.75
CA VAL A 65 15.23 -9.92 3.98
C VAL A 65 15.00 -11.01 5.01
N GLU A 66 14.54 -12.20 4.60
CA GLU A 66 14.43 -13.35 5.52
C GLU A 66 15.79 -13.69 6.14
N LYS A 67 16.85 -13.80 5.33
CA LYS A 67 18.20 -14.06 5.82
C LYS A 67 18.69 -12.98 6.79
N ALA A 68 18.40 -11.71 6.50
CA ALA A 68 18.78 -10.59 7.37
C ALA A 68 18.05 -10.65 8.71
N LEU A 69 16.73 -10.90 8.72
CA LEU A 69 15.94 -11.08 9.94
C LEU A 69 16.42 -12.27 10.76
N HIS A 70 16.66 -13.41 10.11
CA HIS A 70 17.19 -14.61 10.75
C HIS A 70 18.55 -14.39 11.39
N THR A 71 19.43 -13.63 10.72
CA THR A 71 20.74 -13.24 11.25
C THR A 71 20.59 -12.32 12.45
N LYS A 72 19.72 -11.31 12.35
CA LYS A 72 19.50 -10.31 13.40
C LYS A 72 18.95 -10.93 14.68
N TYR A 73 18.03 -11.89 14.56
CA TYR A 73 17.36 -12.54 15.69
C TYR A 73 17.92 -13.93 16.02
N LYS A 74 19.13 -14.26 15.56
CA LYS A 74 19.74 -15.60 15.71
C LYS A 74 19.79 -16.11 17.15
N THR A 75 19.96 -15.21 18.12
CA THR A 75 20.06 -15.52 19.56
C THR A 75 18.73 -15.98 20.16
N ARG A 76 17.61 -15.71 19.48
CA ARG A 76 16.26 -16.12 19.89
C ARG A 76 15.77 -17.38 19.19
N ARG A 77 16.60 -18.02 18.37
CA ARG A 77 16.23 -19.25 17.69
C ARG A 77 16.03 -20.39 18.68
N VAL A 78 14.91 -21.10 18.55
CA VAL A 78 14.63 -22.32 19.33
C VAL A 78 15.62 -23.43 18.96
N ARG A 79 16.09 -23.47 17.70
CA ARG A 79 17.09 -24.43 17.21
C ARG A 79 18.17 -23.71 16.42
N ARG A 80 19.43 -24.14 16.53
CA ARG A 80 20.62 -23.50 15.91
C ARG A 80 20.43 -23.11 14.43
N ASN A 81 19.77 -23.98 13.65
CA ASN A 81 19.46 -23.76 12.23
C ASN A 81 17.95 -23.77 11.93
N GLY A 82 17.13 -23.41 12.91
CA GLY A 82 15.68 -23.38 12.79
C GLY A 82 15.14 -22.07 12.23
N GLU A 83 13.87 -22.12 11.83
CA GLU A 83 13.07 -20.97 11.40
C GLU A 83 12.13 -20.46 12.50
N TRP A 84 12.20 -21.07 13.67
CA TRP A 84 11.37 -20.78 14.84
C TRP A 84 12.17 -20.05 15.91
N PHE A 85 11.52 -19.08 16.52
CA PHE A 85 12.10 -18.15 17.47
C PHE A 85 11.20 -18.04 18.70
N GLU A 86 11.80 -17.83 19.86
CA GLU A 86 11.10 -17.50 21.08
C GLU A 86 11.23 -16.00 21.34
N PHE A 87 10.10 -15.30 21.38
CA PHE A 87 10.09 -13.85 21.55
C PHE A 87 9.17 -13.44 22.70
N SER A 88 9.64 -12.48 23.50
CA SER A 88 8.77 -11.70 24.38
C SER A 88 7.89 -10.74 23.58
N ASN A 89 6.82 -10.25 24.22
CA ASN A 89 5.92 -9.26 23.61
C ASN A 89 6.65 -7.99 23.12
N GLN A 90 7.71 -7.55 23.81
CA GLN A 90 8.50 -6.40 23.40
C GLN A 90 9.33 -6.70 22.14
N GLU A 91 9.89 -7.91 22.05
CA GLU A 91 10.69 -8.33 20.91
C GLU A 91 9.85 -8.54 19.66
N VAL A 92 8.63 -9.06 19.81
CA VAL A 92 7.65 -9.15 18.73
C VAL A 92 7.43 -7.78 18.08
N LYS A 93 7.26 -6.72 18.88
CA LYS A 93 7.13 -5.35 18.35
C LYS A 93 8.40 -4.91 17.60
N SER A 94 9.58 -5.24 18.11
CA SER A 94 10.87 -4.96 17.45
C SER A 94 11.01 -5.69 16.12
N VAL A 95 10.58 -6.95 16.05
CA VAL A 95 10.57 -7.77 14.81
C VAL A 95 9.64 -7.14 13.79
N ILE A 96 8.41 -6.78 14.17
CA ILE A 96 7.44 -6.11 13.29
C ILE A 96 7.98 -4.77 12.79
N GLY A 97 8.58 -3.97 13.68
CA GLY A 97 9.22 -2.71 13.30
C GLY A 97 10.35 -2.91 12.29
N THR A 98 11.20 -3.91 12.51
CA THR A 98 12.28 -4.26 11.58
C THR A 98 11.73 -4.75 10.23
N MET A 99 10.71 -5.60 10.22
CA MET A 99 10.03 -6.00 8.99
C MET A 99 9.47 -4.80 8.23
N ASN A 100 8.81 -3.87 8.92
CA ASN A 100 8.25 -2.66 8.30
C ASN A 100 9.32 -1.74 7.71
N ALA A 101 10.53 -1.69 8.29
CA ALA A 101 11.64 -0.93 7.72
C ALA A 101 12.09 -1.46 6.35
N TYR A 102 11.82 -2.74 6.04
CA TYR A 102 12.07 -3.33 4.73
C TYR A 102 10.92 -3.15 3.73
N LYS A 103 9.74 -2.69 4.16
CA LYS A 103 8.69 -2.37 3.20
C LYS A 103 9.25 -1.33 2.23
N PRO A 104 9.09 -1.52 0.91
CA PRO A 104 9.39 -0.44 0.00
C PRO A 104 8.58 0.76 0.46
N LYS A 105 9.26 1.88 0.73
CA LYS A 105 8.55 3.14 0.90
C LYS A 105 7.73 3.27 -0.37
N LEU A 106 6.40 3.27 -0.24
CA LEU A 106 5.57 3.80 -1.30
C LEU A 106 6.04 5.24 -1.43
N THR A 107 6.98 5.47 -2.34
CA THR A 107 7.29 6.80 -2.80
C THR A 107 5.96 7.32 -3.26
N LYS A 108 5.44 8.33 -2.57
CA LYS A 108 4.25 9.06 -2.97
C LYS A 108 4.50 9.57 -4.40
N THR A 109 4.17 8.75 -5.39
CA THR A 109 3.67 9.19 -6.67
C THR A 109 2.16 9.08 -6.58
N GLU A 110 1.62 9.73 -5.56
CA GLU A 110 0.21 10.00 -5.39
C GLU A 110 0.05 11.46 -5.81
N THR A 111 -0.25 11.63 -7.10
CA THR A 111 -1.09 12.70 -7.63
C THR A 111 -0.83 14.11 -7.07
N GLU A 112 0.29 14.73 -7.46
CA GLU A 112 0.11 16.09 -7.95
C GLU A 112 -0.66 15.93 -9.27
N LEU A 113 -1.90 16.40 -9.31
CA LEU A 113 -2.68 16.39 -10.55
C LEU A 113 -1.79 17.02 -11.62
N PRO A 114 -1.53 16.34 -12.75
CA PRO A 114 -0.65 16.90 -13.76
C PRO A 114 -1.21 18.26 -14.17
N GLN A 115 -0.35 19.26 -14.37
CA GLN A 115 -0.78 20.66 -14.48
C GLN A 115 -1.93 20.85 -15.48
N TRP A 116 -1.97 20.06 -16.56
CA TRP A 116 -3.06 20.07 -17.52
C TRP A 116 -4.45 19.72 -16.95
N VAL A 117 -4.55 18.88 -15.91
CA VAL A 117 -5.81 18.56 -15.22
C VAL A 117 -6.28 19.74 -14.38
N ALA A 118 -5.37 20.41 -13.67
CA ALA A 118 -5.69 21.64 -12.95
C ALA A 118 -6.07 22.78 -13.91
N ILE A 119 -5.35 22.91 -15.03
CA ILE A 119 -5.66 23.87 -16.10
C ILE A 119 -7.02 23.56 -16.74
N ALA A 120 -7.32 22.29 -17.03
CA ALA A 120 -8.61 21.88 -17.58
C ALA A 120 -9.78 22.20 -16.64
N ALA A 121 -9.63 21.94 -15.33
CA ALA A 121 -10.65 22.30 -14.34
C ALA A 121 -10.87 23.83 -14.27
N ALA A 122 -9.81 24.63 -14.31
CA ALA A 122 -9.93 26.09 -14.31
C ALA A 122 -10.62 26.63 -15.58
N LEU A 123 -10.36 26.05 -16.75
CA LEU A 123 -11.01 26.42 -18.01
C LEU A 123 -12.49 26.04 -18.06
N ILE A 124 -12.85 24.88 -17.47
CA ILE A 124 -14.26 24.46 -17.37
C ILE A 124 -15.04 25.41 -16.44
N ILE A 125 -14.45 25.78 -15.30
CA ILE A 125 -15.07 26.71 -14.35
C ILE A 125 -15.24 28.11 -14.97
N SER A 126 -14.24 28.61 -15.71
CA SER A 126 -14.33 29.92 -16.35
C SER A 126 -15.39 29.96 -17.45
N LEU A 127 -15.49 28.92 -18.28
CA LEU A 127 -16.55 28.77 -19.28
C LEU A 127 -17.94 28.71 -18.64
N PHE A 128 -18.06 28.03 -17.49
CA PHE A 128 -19.33 27.95 -16.76
C PHE A 128 -19.75 29.32 -16.18
N LEU A 129 -18.80 30.09 -15.63
CA LEU A 129 -19.07 31.45 -15.13
C LEU A 129 -19.48 32.42 -16.25
N VAL A 130 -18.83 32.33 -17.41
CA VAL A 130 -19.20 33.14 -18.59
C VAL A 130 -20.59 32.76 -19.10
N ALA A 131 -20.94 31.48 -19.12
CA ALA A 131 -22.27 31.03 -19.51
C ALA A 131 -23.35 31.53 -18.53
N VAL A 132 -23.11 31.44 -17.22
CA VAL A 132 -24.02 31.96 -16.18
C VAL A 132 -24.17 33.48 -16.29
N PHE A 133 -23.06 34.21 -16.52
CA PHE A 133 -23.08 35.65 -16.69
C PHE A 133 -23.84 36.08 -17.96
N ASN A 134 -23.59 35.43 -19.09
CA ASN A 134 -24.29 35.71 -20.34
C ASN A 134 -25.79 35.40 -20.25
N HIS A 135 -26.16 34.30 -19.58
CA HIS A 135 -27.57 33.99 -19.34
C HIS A 135 -28.26 35.04 -18.47
N HIS A 136 -27.57 35.56 -17.45
CA HIS A 136 -28.07 36.68 -16.64
C HIS A 136 -28.25 37.97 -17.45
N GLN A 137 -27.39 38.26 -18.43
CA GLN A 137 -27.55 39.43 -19.32
C GLN A 137 -28.73 39.30 -20.30
N GLN A 138 -29.08 38.07 -20.71
CA GLN A 138 -30.23 37.82 -21.59
C GLN A 138 -31.58 37.99 -20.87
N TRP A 139 -31.60 37.91 -19.54
CA TRP A 139 -32.79 38.13 -18.72
C TRP A 139 -32.82 39.55 -18.16
N GLN A 140 -32.75 40.56 -19.03
CA GLN A 140 -33.18 41.91 -18.65
C GLN A 140 -34.67 42.05 -18.97
N PRO A 141 -35.54 42.30 -17.97
CA PRO A 141 -36.96 42.48 -18.23
C PRO A 141 -37.14 43.65 -19.18
N GLN A 142 -37.82 43.42 -20.30
CA GLN A 142 -38.20 44.48 -21.23
C GLN A 142 -38.99 45.53 -20.44
N GLN A 143 -38.55 46.77 -20.49
CA GLN A 143 -39.27 47.89 -19.89
C GLN A 143 -40.68 47.91 -20.50
N PRO A 144 -41.76 47.96 -19.70
CA PRO A 144 -43.10 47.95 -20.24
C PRO A 144 -43.28 49.14 -21.18
N ASN A 145 -43.91 48.91 -22.33
CA ASN A 145 -44.19 49.96 -23.31
C ASN A 145 -44.90 51.13 -22.61
N PRO A 146 -44.48 52.38 -22.85
CA PRO A 146 -45.12 53.54 -22.23
C PRO A 146 -46.58 53.59 -22.68
N VAL A 147 -47.49 53.50 -21.72
CA VAL A 147 -48.93 53.70 -21.96
C VAL A 147 -49.13 55.18 -22.20
N VAL A 148 -49.30 55.57 -23.46
CA VAL A 148 -49.67 56.93 -23.84
C VAL A 148 -51.15 57.16 -23.46
N PRO A 149 -51.47 58.18 -22.65
CA PRO A 149 -52.86 58.48 -22.31
C PRO A 149 -53.63 58.92 -23.56
N SER A 150 -54.81 58.32 -23.77
CA SER A 150 -55.81 58.85 -24.69
C SER A 150 -56.62 59.89 -23.93
N TRP A 151 -56.36 61.16 -24.21
CA TRP A 151 -57.26 62.26 -23.88
C TRP A 151 -57.96 62.70 -25.16
#